data_AF-A0A0A8GWC0-F1
#
_entry.id   AF-A0A0A8GWC0-F1
#
_cell.length_a   1.000
_cell.length_b   1.000
_cell.length_c   1.000
_cell.angle_alpha   90.00
_cell.angle_beta   90.00
_cell.angle_gamma   90.00
#
_symmetry.space_group_name_H-M   'P 1'
#
loop_
_entity.id
_entity.type
_entity.pdbx_description
1 polymer ?
#
loop_
_entity_poly.entity_id
_entity_poly.type
_entity_poly.pdbx_seq_one_letter_code
_entity_poly.pdbx_strand_id
1 'polypeptide(L)'
;MKKIILALTFLASTLFAKDMFIFNEKVDLLDSASKKVVGQIYEGSKVELVKEEGEYSLIKVKGEVVDSNPKSLAYTKDGIYLLLTLNAKNASNEMEFLVKSKDLTDKEILAWDEIELTYYDTCTSCHAAHKPKEHLMEEWDAYLSAMQGFAKITDAEKARILRFLQSHASNGPVKLD
;
A
#
# COMPACT_ATOMS: atom_id res chain seq x y z
N MET A 1 -43.38 -9.77 -45.82
CA MET A 1 -42.12 -10.53 -45.67
C MET A 1 -41.14 -9.71 -44.85
N LYS A 2 -40.67 -10.33 -43.76
CA LYS A 2 -39.73 -9.92 -42.69
C LYS A 2 -39.01 -8.55 -42.82
N LYS A 3 -39.33 -7.64 -41.88
CA LYS A 3 -38.47 -6.51 -41.52
C LYS A 3 -37.34 -7.04 -40.63
N ILE A 4 -36.10 -6.96 -41.11
CA ILE A 4 -34.91 -7.31 -40.32
C ILE A 4 -34.57 -6.08 -39.47
N ILE A 5 -34.88 -6.15 -38.18
CA ILE A 5 -34.43 -5.17 -37.20
C ILE A 5 -33.02 -5.60 -36.79
N LEU A 6 -32.02 -4.87 -37.28
CA LEU A 6 -30.62 -5.04 -36.87
C LEU A 6 -30.46 -4.42 -35.47
N ALA A 7 -30.53 -5.24 -34.43
CA ALA A 7 -30.27 -4.82 -33.06
C ALA A 7 -28.77 -4.59 -32.88
N LEU A 8 -28.35 -3.34 -32.83
CA LEU A 8 -27.01 -2.92 -32.47
C LEU A 8 -26.84 -3.12 -30.96
N THR A 9 -26.36 -4.28 -30.53
CA THR A 9 -25.97 -4.52 -29.14
C THR A 9 -24.73 -3.71 -28.82
N PHE A 10 -24.93 -2.55 -28.19
CA PHE A 10 -23.86 -1.74 -27.61
C PHE A 10 -23.25 -2.57 -26.46
N LEU A 11 -22.08 -3.15 -26.72
CA LEU A 11 -21.30 -3.87 -25.71
C LEU A 11 -20.76 -2.84 -24.73
N ALA A 12 -21.54 -2.53 -23.68
CA ALA A 12 -21.07 -1.69 -22.59
C ALA A 12 -19.95 -2.45 -21.87
N SER A 13 -18.70 -2.11 -22.18
CA SER A 13 -17.53 -2.57 -21.42
C SER A 13 -17.63 -2.00 -20.01
N THR A 14 -18.08 -2.83 -19.08
CA THR A 14 -17.98 -2.53 -17.65
C THR A 14 -16.49 -2.44 -17.32
N LEU A 15 -15.99 -1.21 -17.17
CA LEU A 15 -14.69 -0.94 -16.58
C LEU A 15 -14.76 -1.39 -15.12
N PHE A 16 -14.29 -2.61 -14.85
CA PHE A 16 -14.09 -3.08 -13.48
C PHE A 16 -12.93 -2.31 -12.88
N ALA A 17 -13.11 -1.78 -11.67
CA ALA A 17 -12.02 -1.24 -10.88
C ALA A 17 -10.94 -2.33 -10.73
N LYS A 18 -9.71 -2.02 -11.17
CA LYS A 18 -8.57 -2.94 -11.09
C LYS A 18 -7.77 -2.62 -9.84
N ASP A 19 -7.62 -3.59 -8.96
CA ASP A 19 -6.72 -3.48 -7.82
C ASP A 19 -5.26 -3.49 -8.31
N MET A 20 -4.46 -2.56 -7.78
CA MET A 20 -3.02 -2.43 -8.01
C MET A 20 -2.32 -2.24 -6.66
N PHE A 21 -0.99 -2.34 -6.66
CA PHE A 21 -0.16 -2.19 -5.48
C PHE A 21 1.00 -1.24 -5.77
N ILE A 22 1.39 -0.48 -4.75
CA ILE A 22 2.56 0.41 -4.82
C ILE A 22 3.83 -0.45 -4.84
N PHE A 23 4.58 -0.37 -5.92
CA PHE A 23 5.74 -1.24 -6.15
C PHE A 23 7.04 -0.72 -5.53
N ASN A 24 7.25 0.60 -5.53
CA ASN A 24 8.47 1.20 -4.97
C ASN A 24 8.29 1.56 -3.49
N GLU A 25 9.38 1.50 -2.71
CA GLU A 25 9.40 1.76 -1.25
C GLU A 25 8.52 2.94 -0.82
N LYS A 26 8.61 4.03 -1.59
CA LYS A 26 7.91 5.28 -1.37
C LYS A 26 7.65 5.98 -2.69
N VAL A 27 6.40 6.39 -2.89
CA VAL A 27 5.94 7.02 -4.14
C VAL A 27 5.29 8.36 -3.83
N ASP A 28 5.64 9.38 -4.60
CA ASP A 28 5.02 10.69 -4.49
C ASP A 28 3.56 10.64 -4.97
N LEU A 29 2.66 11.19 -4.16
CA LEU A 29 1.27 11.43 -4.50
C LEU A 29 1.13 12.82 -5.11
N LEU A 30 0.62 12.91 -6.33
CA LEU A 30 0.39 14.18 -7.01
C LEU A 30 -1.10 14.55 -7.00
N ASP A 31 -1.38 15.82 -6.78
CA ASP A 31 -2.73 16.37 -6.89
C ASP A 31 -3.20 16.38 -8.35
N SER A 32 -4.42 15.89 -8.59
CA SER A 32 -4.95 15.67 -9.94
C SER A 32 -5.07 16.94 -10.78
N ALA A 33 -5.31 18.10 -10.14
CA ALA A 33 -5.49 19.37 -10.82
C ALA A 33 -4.16 20.11 -11.03
N SER A 34 -3.33 20.18 -10.00
CA SER A 34 -2.10 20.99 -10.01
C SER A 34 -0.84 20.21 -10.38
N LYS A 35 -0.90 18.87 -10.40
CA LYS A 35 0.23 17.95 -10.59
C LYS A 35 1.40 18.22 -9.61
N LYS A 36 1.12 18.85 -8.46
CA LYS A 36 2.09 19.08 -7.39
C LYS A 36 2.11 17.89 -6.43
N VAL A 37 3.28 17.60 -5.87
CA VAL A 37 3.43 16.59 -4.81
C VAL A 37 2.69 17.06 -3.54
N VAL A 38 1.74 16.25 -3.08
CA VAL A 38 0.88 16.53 -1.92
C VAL A 38 1.07 15.53 -0.77
N GLY A 39 1.82 14.46 -0.99
CA GLY A 39 2.10 13.46 0.01
C GLY A 39 2.92 12.31 -0.56
N GLN A 40 3.01 11.24 0.21
CA GLN A 40 3.71 10.03 -0.16
C GLN A 40 2.90 8.81 0.26
N ILE A 41 2.93 7.76 -0.56
CA ILE A 41 2.35 6.45 -0.29
C ILE A 41 3.46 5.40 -0.25
N TYR A 42 3.31 4.40 0.62
CA TYR A 42 4.34 3.40 0.88
C TYR A 42 4.09 2.12 0.07
N GLU A 43 5.17 1.37 -0.21
CA GLU A 43 5.12 0.07 -0.89
C GLU A 43 4.09 -0.89 -0.31
N GLY A 44 3.58 -1.76 -1.18
CA GLY A 44 2.60 -2.77 -0.84
C GLY A 44 1.20 -2.24 -0.56
N SER A 45 1.01 -0.91 -0.45
CA SER A 45 -0.31 -0.32 -0.29
C SER A 45 -1.21 -0.70 -1.47
N LYS A 46 -2.36 -1.31 -1.17
CA LYS A 46 -3.40 -1.63 -2.15
C LYS A 46 -4.13 -0.37 -2.57
N VAL A 47 -4.31 -0.18 -3.88
CA VAL A 47 -4.98 0.97 -4.48
C VAL A 47 -5.90 0.54 -5.62
N GLU A 48 -6.97 1.28 -5.87
CA GLU A 48 -7.87 1.05 -7.00
C GLU A 48 -7.43 1.93 -8.18
N LEU A 49 -7.11 1.32 -9.33
CA LEU A 49 -6.84 2.06 -10.56
C LEU A 49 -8.16 2.61 -11.13
N VAL A 50 -8.26 3.94 -11.18
CA VAL A 50 -9.44 4.65 -11.71
C VAL A 50 -9.30 4.86 -13.22
N LYS A 51 -8.13 5.34 -13.67
CA LYS A 51 -7.79 5.52 -15.10
C LYS A 51 -6.30 5.74 -15.30
N GLU A 52 -5.84 5.45 -16.51
CA GLU A 52 -4.50 5.78 -16.97
C GLU A 52 -4.50 7.17 -17.67
N GLU A 53 -3.49 7.99 -17.38
CA GLU A 53 -3.29 9.33 -17.94
C GLU A 53 -1.82 9.51 -18.39
N GLY A 54 -1.48 8.95 -19.55
CA GLY A 54 -0.12 9.03 -20.08
C GLY A 54 0.88 8.29 -19.20
N GLU A 55 1.88 8.99 -18.66
CA GLU A 55 2.86 8.40 -17.73
C GLU A 55 2.33 8.23 -16.30
N TYR A 56 1.14 8.77 -16.01
CA TYR A 56 0.49 8.72 -14.71
C TYR A 56 -0.70 7.78 -14.70
N SER A 57 -1.06 7.33 -13.51
CA SER A 57 -2.30 6.63 -13.21
C SER A 57 -3.04 7.38 -12.12
N LEU A 58 -4.33 7.64 -12.33
CA LEU A 58 -5.23 8.09 -11.28
C LEU A 58 -5.60 6.88 -10.44
N ILE A 59 -5.17 6.91 -9.18
CA ILE A 59 -5.44 5.86 -8.20
C ILE A 59 -6.37 6.39 -7.13
N LYS A 60 -7.15 5.49 -6.55
CA LYS A 60 -7.97 5.72 -5.38
C LYS A 60 -7.40 4.91 -4.22
N VAL A 61 -7.18 5.59 -3.10
CA VAL A 61 -6.68 4.99 -1.86
C VAL A 61 -7.79 5.03 -0.82
N LYS A 62 -8.01 3.89 -0.16
CA LYS A 62 -9.00 3.73 0.90
C LYS A 62 -8.32 3.31 2.20
N GLY A 63 -8.81 3.82 3.32
CA GLY A 63 -8.33 3.50 4.66
C GLY A 63 -9.04 4.32 5.72
N GLU A 64 -8.46 4.37 6.91
CA GLU A 64 -8.94 5.16 8.04
C GLU A 64 -7.91 6.22 8.42
N VAL A 65 -8.40 7.41 8.78
CA VAL A 65 -7.54 8.51 9.23
C VAL A 65 -6.94 8.13 10.58
N VAL A 66 -5.62 8.32 10.73
CA VAL A 66 -4.94 8.04 11.99
C VAL A 66 -5.20 9.16 12.99
N ASP A 67 -5.85 8.86 14.13
CA ASP A 67 -6.22 9.86 15.14
C ASP A 67 -5.02 10.68 15.66
N SER A 68 -3.88 10.03 15.86
CA SER A 68 -2.64 10.68 16.32
C SER A 68 -1.95 11.52 15.24
N ASN A 69 -2.32 11.34 13.97
CA ASN A 69 -1.77 12.09 12.85
C ASN A 69 -2.83 12.24 11.74
N PRO A 70 -3.64 13.32 11.74
CA PRO A 70 -4.76 13.49 10.82
C PRO A 70 -4.35 13.67 9.35
N LYS A 71 -3.05 13.75 9.05
CA LYS A 71 -2.51 13.76 7.68
C LYS A 71 -2.20 12.36 7.15
N SER A 72 -2.35 11.34 7.97
CA SER A 72 -2.02 9.96 7.63
C SER A 72 -3.27 9.12 7.45
N LEU A 73 -3.20 8.21 6.48
CA LEU A 73 -4.22 7.20 6.24
C LEU A 73 -3.59 5.83 6.46
N ALA A 74 -4.31 4.95 7.14
CA ALA A 74 -3.86 3.62 7.48
C ALA A 74 -4.93 2.55 7.19
N TYR A 75 -4.49 1.30 7.10
CA TYR A 75 -5.36 0.17 7.37
C TYR A 75 -5.41 -0.05 8.88
N THR A 76 -6.61 -0.25 9.42
CA THR A 76 -6.85 -0.44 10.84
C THR A 76 -7.73 -1.67 11.08
N LYS A 77 -7.24 -2.56 11.94
CA LYS A 77 -7.98 -3.73 12.44
C LYS A 77 -7.29 -4.23 13.70
N ASP A 78 -7.51 -3.57 14.83
CA ASP A 78 -6.77 -3.83 16.08
C ASP A 78 -5.25 -3.64 15.88
N GLY A 79 -4.89 -2.46 15.38
CA GLY A 79 -3.54 -2.06 15.00
C GLY A 79 -3.53 -1.07 13.85
N ILE A 80 -2.37 -0.47 13.54
CA ILE A 80 -2.20 0.54 12.48
C ILE A 80 -1.15 0.06 11.49
N TYR A 81 -1.51 -0.02 10.21
CA TYR A 81 -0.58 -0.17 9.07
C TYR A 81 -0.68 1.08 8.20
N LEU A 82 0.36 1.91 8.24
CA LEU A 82 0.38 3.20 7.56
C LEU A 82 0.47 3.03 6.03
N LEU A 83 -0.50 3.59 5.30
CA LEU A 83 -0.57 3.54 3.83
C LEU A 83 0.07 4.78 3.20
N LEU A 84 -0.31 5.97 3.67
CA LEU A 84 0.19 7.25 3.14
C LEU A 84 0.30 8.32 4.21
N THR A 85 1.03 9.38 3.88
CA THR A 85 1.11 10.62 4.64
C THR A 85 1.05 11.82 3.71
N LEU A 86 0.19 12.79 4.02
CA LEU A 86 0.05 14.04 3.28
C LEU A 86 0.92 15.15 3.87
N ASN A 87 1.37 16.07 3.01
CA ASN A 87 2.26 17.16 3.40
C ASN A 87 1.51 18.27 4.19
N ALA A 88 0.35 18.68 3.69
CA ALA A 88 -0.35 19.88 4.18
C ALA A 88 -1.82 19.64 4.58
N LYS A 89 -2.57 18.88 3.79
CA LYS A 89 -4.00 18.63 4.01
C LYS A 89 -4.22 17.44 4.94
N ASN A 90 -5.34 17.42 5.64
CA ASN A 90 -5.79 16.25 6.37
C ASN A 90 -6.21 15.16 5.38
N ALA A 91 -5.99 13.90 5.76
CA ALA A 91 -6.46 12.75 5.02
C ALA A 91 -7.99 12.59 5.17
N SER A 92 -8.62 11.93 4.20
CA SER A 92 -9.97 11.39 4.31
C SER A 92 -9.96 9.90 3.98
N ASN A 93 -10.98 9.18 4.46
CA ASN A 93 -11.06 7.71 4.33
C ASN A 93 -10.96 7.20 2.88
N GLU A 94 -11.33 8.03 1.91
CA GLU A 94 -11.17 7.78 0.49
C GLU A 94 -10.61 9.04 -0.18
N MET A 95 -9.58 8.88 -1.00
CA MET A 95 -8.91 9.97 -1.73
C MET A 95 -8.39 9.49 -3.07
N GLU A 96 -8.30 10.40 -4.04
CA GLU A 96 -7.73 10.13 -5.36
C GLU A 96 -6.46 10.95 -5.58
N PHE A 97 -5.44 10.29 -6.14
CA PHE A 97 -4.15 10.91 -6.44
C PHE A 97 -3.62 10.39 -7.76
N LEU A 98 -2.73 11.16 -8.37
CA LEU A 98 -1.91 10.65 -9.47
C LEU A 98 -0.61 10.08 -8.92
N VAL A 99 -0.19 8.98 -9.51
CA VAL A 99 1.14 8.37 -9.32
C VAL A 99 1.72 8.01 -10.68
N LYS A 100 3.04 7.83 -10.80
CA LYS A 100 3.59 7.34 -12.08
C LYS A 100 3.17 5.89 -12.27
N SER A 101 2.72 5.54 -13.47
CA SER A 101 2.22 4.19 -13.76
C SER A 101 3.29 3.11 -13.56
N LYS A 102 4.57 3.45 -13.73
CA LYS A 102 5.71 2.55 -13.48
C LYS A 102 5.90 2.17 -11.99
N ASP A 103 5.28 2.93 -11.09
CA ASP A 103 5.37 2.70 -9.64
C ASP A 103 4.22 1.79 -9.14
N LEU A 104 3.43 1.24 -10.06
CA LEU A 104 2.33 0.32 -9.79
C LEU A 104 2.64 -1.08 -10.33
N THR A 105 2.17 -2.08 -9.62
CA THR A 105 2.15 -3.49 -10.06
C THR A 105 0.77 -4.08 -9.82
N ASP A 106 0.33 -5.01 -10.66
CA ASP A 106 -0.90 -5.79 -10.44
C ASP A 106 -0.64 -7.09 -9.66
N LYS A 107 0.60 -7.30 -9.21
CA LYS A 107 1.01 -8.46 -8.44
C LYS A 107 1.45 -8.02 -7.04
N GLU A 108 0.63 -8.35 -6.04
CA GLU A 108 0.90 -8.03 -4.63
C GLU A 108 2.27 -8.53 -4.17
N ILE A 109 2.64 -9.77 -4.55
CA ILE A 109 3.93 -10.37 -4.18
C ILE A 109 5.13 -9.52 -4.63
N LEU A 110 5.05 -8.90 -5.82
CA LEU A 110 6.15 -8.05 -6.32
C LEU A 110 6.27 -6.75 -5.53
N ALA A 111 5.18 -6.26 -4.94
CA ALA A 111 5.21 -5.06 -4.12
C ALA A 111 5.86 -5.28 -2.74
N TRP A 112 6.07 -6.54 -2.34
CA TRP A 112 6.64 -6.92 -1.04
C TRP A 112 7.99 -7.65 -1.13
N ASP A 113 8.36 -8.19 -2.29
CA ASP A 113 9.54 -9.04 -2.50
C ASP A 113 10.84 -8.45 -1.92
N GLU A 114 11.14 -7.18 -2.21
CA GLU A 114 12.38 -6.54 -1.74
C GLU A 114 12.44 -6.41 -0.21
N ILE A 115 11.34 -5.98 0.42
CA ILE A 115 11.30 -5.79 1.87
C ILE A 115 11.19 -7.12 2.61
N GLU A 116 10.55 -8.14 2.03
CA GLU A 116 10.55 -9.50 2.56
C GLU A 116 11.97 -10.07 2.59
N LEU A 117 12.73 -9.95 1.50
CA LEU A 117 14.13 -10.35 1.46
C LEU A 117 14.96 -9.58 2.48
N THR A 118 14.79 -8.25 2.54
CA THR A 118 15.48 -7.40 3.53
C THR A 118 15.17 -7.84 4.96
N TYR A 119 13.92 -8.16 5.27
CA TYR A 119 13.50 -8.64 6.57
C TYR A 119 14.19 -9.96 6.92
N TYR A 120 14.14 -10.95 6.04
CA TYR A 120 14.74 -12.26 6.32
C TYR A 120 16.27 -12.20 6.35
N ASP A 121 16.93 -11.48 5.46
CA ASP A 121 18.40 -11.32 5.49
C ASP A 121 18.86 -10.64 6.80
N THR A 122 18.14 -9.62 7.23
CA THR A 122 18.48 -8.87 8.44
C THR A 122 18.15 -9.66 9.71
N CYS A 123 16.92 -10.17 9.82
CA CYS A 123 16.38 -10.72 11.06
C CYS A 123 16.70 -12.21 11.26
N THR A 124 17.26 -12.91 10.27
CA THR A 124 17.78 -14.28 10.44
C THR A 124 19.26 -14.35 10.82
N SER A 125 19.94 -13.21 10.86
CA SER A 125 21.39 -13.15 11.07
C SER A 125 21.86 -13.69 12.44
N CYS A 126 21.00 -13.69 13.47
CA CYS A 126 21.35 -14.13 14.83
C CYS A 126 20.55 -15.34 15.33
N HIS A 127 19.32 -15.51 14.87
CA HIS A 127 18.40 -16.59 15.21
C HIS A 127 17.39 -16.75 14.08
N ALA A 128 16.48 -17.72 14.16
CA ALA A 128 15.38 -17.81 13.19
C ALA A 128 14.50 -16.55 13.27
N ALA A 129 14.18 -15.94 12.13
CA ALA A 129 13.25 -14.82 12.09
C ALA A 129 11.84 -15.29 12.43
N HIS A 130 11.10 -14.46 13.17
CA HIS A 130 9.69 -14.70 13.45
C HIS A 130 8.87 -14.67 12.16
N LYS A 131 7.86 -15.53 12.03
CA LYS A 131 6.94 -15.41 10.88
C LYS A 131 6.04 -14.19 11.10
N PRO A 132 5.77 -13.36 10.07
CA PRO A 132 4.89 -12.20 10.23
C PRO A 132 3.51 -12.52 10.83
N LYS A 133 2.97 -13.72 10.59
CA LYS A 133 1.67 -14.18 11.13
C LYS A 133 1.70 -14.57 12.61
N GLU A 134 2.85 -14.63 13.28
CA GLU A 134 2.96 -15.02 14.70
C GLU A 134 2.38 -13.97 15.66
N HIS A 135 2.27 -12.71 15.22
CA HIS A 135 1.85 -11.58 16.05
C HIS A 135 0.74 -10.75 15.40
N LEU A 136 0.08 -9.92 16.21
CA LEU A 136 -0.85 -8.88 15.79
C LEU A 136 -0.08 -7.64 15.28
N MET A 137 -0.74 -6.83 14.45
CA MET A 137 -0.19 -5.57 13.93
C MET A 137 0.36 -4.64 15.03
N GLU A 138 -0.37 -4.52 16.14
CA GLU A 138 0.00 -3.64 17.26
C GLU A 138 1.17 -4.16 18.10
N GLU A 139 1.45 -5.47 18.05
CA GLU A 139 2.54 -6.07 18.81
C GLU A 139 3.91 -5.88 18.15
N TRP A 140 3.93 -5.82 16.81
CA TRP A 140 5.17 -5.85 16.03
C TRP A 140 6.14 -4.71 16.32
N ASP A 141 5.65 -3.50 16.64
CA ASP A 141 6.55 -2.37 16.95
C ASP A 141 7.34 -2.63 18.23
N ALA A 142 6.72 -3.23 19.25
CA ALA A 142 7.39 -3.54 20.51
C ALA A 142 8.52 -4.57 20.29
N TYR A 143 8.24 -5.63 19.54
CA TYR A 143 9.24 -6.66 19.22
C TYR A 143 10.38 -6.11 18.35
N LEU A 144 10.06 -5.37 17.29
CA LEU A 144 11.07 -4.81 16.40
C LEU A 144 11.92 -3.74 17.11
N SER A 145 11.31 -2.93 17.99
CA SER A 145 12.01 -1.96 18.83
C SER A 145 13.04 -2.61 19.74
N ALA A 146 12.68 -3.74 20.38
CA ALA A 146 13.60 -4.47 21.24
C ALA A 146 14.82 -5.00 20.48
N MET A 147 14.65 -5.35 19.20
CA MET A 147 15.72 -5.89 18.36
C MET A 147 16.52 -4.84 17.60
N GLN A 148 16.01 -3.62 17.43
CA GLN A 148 16.60 -2.59 16.58
C GLN A 148 18.12 -2.38 16.82
N GLY A 149 18.53 -2.25 18.08
CA GLY A 149 19.94 -2.05 18.44
C GLY A 149 20.82 -3.28 18.18
N PHE A 150 20.29 -4.48 18.38
CA PHE A 150 21.02 -5.74 18.14
C PHE A 150 21.15 -6.04 16.64
N ALA A 151 20.08 -5.80 15.88
CA ALA A 151 20.05 -5.93 14.42
C ALA A 151 20.77 -4.79 13.70
N LYS A 152 21.13 -3.72 14.42
CA LYS A 152 21.81 -2.51 13.91
C LYS A 152 21.05 -1.84 12.75
N ILE A 153 19.73 -1.88 12.77
CA ILE A 153 18.89 -1.21 11.77
C ILE A 153 18.58 0.23 12.18
N THR A 154 18.56 1.12 11.20
CA THR A 154 18.17 2.53 11.32
C THR A 154 16.67 2.67 11.57
N ASP A 155 16.24 3.86 11.98
CA ASP A 155 14.81 4.17 12.15
C ASP A 155 14.01 4.04 10.84
N ALA A 156 14.64 4.36 9.70
CA ALA A 156 14.02 4.23 8.39
C ALA A 156 13.81 2.76 8.00
N GLU A 157 14.84 1.93 8.18
CA GLU A 157 14.76 0.48 7.95
C GLU A 157 13.75 -0.16 8.89
N LYS A 158 13.78 0.19 10.18
CA LYS A 158 12.77 -0.24 11.16
C LYS A 158 11.37 0.11 10.68
N ALA A 159 11.12 1.35 10.28
CA ALA A 159 9.79 1.76 9.83
C ALA A 159 9.32 1.00 8.58
N ARG A 160 10.23 0.70 7.65
CA ARG A 160 9.94 -0.10 6.44
C ARG A 160 9.62 -1.55 6.79
N ILE A 161 10.47 -2.20 7.59
CA ILE A 161 10.26 -3.58 8.07
C ILE A 161 8.97 -3.68 8.89
N LEU A 162 8.69 -2.69 9.75
CA LEU A 162 7.47 -2.67 10.55
C LEU A 162 6.22 -2.65 9.66
N ARG A 163 6.20 -1.86 8.58
CA ARG A 163 5.08 -1.86 7.62
C ARG A 163 4.88 -3.24 6.99
N PHE A 164 5.95 -3.93 6.61
CA PHE A 164 5.89 -5.29 6.09
C PHE A 164 5.33 -6.29 7.14
N LEU A 165 5.84 -6.24 8.37
CA LEU A 165 5.37 -7.11 9.45
C LEU A 165 3.90 -6.88 9.80
N GLN A 166 3.47 -5.62 9.84
CA GLN A 166 2.08 -5.25 10.09
C GLN A 166 1.17 -5.62 8.93
N SER A 167 1.59 -5.43 7.67
CA SER A 167 0.77 -5.81 6.52
C SER A 167 0.54 -7.33 6.46
N HIS A 168 1.53 -8.12 6.89
CA HIS A 168 1.49 -9.58 6.92
C HIS A 168 1.11 -10.18 8.28
N ALA A 169 0.82 -9.35 9.28
CA ALA A 169 0.41 -9.78 10.61
C ALA A 169 -0.82 -10.70 10.58
N SER A 170 -1.09 -11.40 11.69
CA SER A 170 -2.26 -12.29 11.82
C SER A 170 -3.59 -11.57 11.48
N ASN A 171 -3.76 -10.33 11.96
CA ASN A 171 -4.85 -9.42 11.63
C ASN A 171 -4.55 -8.44 10.46
N GLY A 172 -3.39 -8.59 9.81
CA GLY A 172 -2.98 -7.78 8.66
C GLY A 172 -3.82 -8.00 7.39
N PRO A 173 -3.81 -7.03 6.47
CA PRO A 173 -4.56 -7.08 5.23
C PRO A 173 -4.04 -8.13 4.24
N VAL A 174 -2.74 -8.41 4.22
CA VAL A 174 -2.14 -9.35 3.26
C VAL A 174 -2.45 -10.79 3.66
N LYS A 175 -2.94 -11.55 2.68
CA LYS A 175 -3.16 -13.00 2.80
C LYS A 175 -2.05 -13.71 2.03
N LEU A 176 -1.25 -14.48 2.74
CA LEU A 176 -0.30 -15.40 2.13
C LEU A 176 -1.08 -16.68 1.86
N ASP A 177 -1.45 -16.89 0.60
CA ASP A 177 -2.08 -18.13 0.13
C ASP A 177 -1.01 -19.21 -0.13
#